data_AF-A0A3C1V4A9-F1
#
_entry.id   AF-A0A3C1V4A9-F1
#
_cell.length_a   1.000
_cell.length_b   1.000
_cell.length_c   1.000
_cell.angle_alpha   90.00
_cell.angle_beta   90.00
_cell.angle_gamma   90.00
#
_symmetry.space_group_name_H-M   'P 1'
#
loop_
_entity.id
_entity.type
_entity.pdbx_description
1 polymer ?
#
loop_
_entity_poly.entity_id
_entity_poly.type
_entity_poly.pdbx_seq_one_letter_code
_entity_poly.pdbx_strand_id
1 'polypeptide(L)'
;MHSILKGRVDVVTLQQNESAASKQAASPGGDSTPRPVAPEKKSTQEVDKLFEALVKLDGSDLHLKVGQPPYIRFKGALTPLKAAPLTKEKMSQLIMPTLDKRQEAILAEEGGVDFAYMAKADGTPYRFRVNVLTQQGCLGMVARKINNSIPD
;
A
#
# COMPACT_ATOMS: atom_id res chain seq x y z
N MET A 1 30.64 -20.27 58.21
CA MET A 1 30.83 -21.28 57.16
C MET A 1 31.46 -20.60 55.95
N HIS A 2 32.66 -21.09 55.58
CA HIS A 2 33.36 -21.02 54.29
C HIS A 2 33.58 -19.68 53.56
N SER A 3 34.81 -19.18 53.73
CA SER A 3 35.62 -18.44 52.76
C SER A 3 36.18 -19.41 51.70
N ILE A 4 36.32 -18.99 50.42
CA ILE A 4 37.26 -19.48 49.35
C ILE A 4 37.09 -18.49 48.16
N LEU A 5 38.06 -17.64 47.78
CA LEU A 5 39.35 -17.81 47.08
C LEU A 5 39.28 -17.84 45.53
N LYS A 6 39.92 -16.82 44.93
CA LYS A 6 40.99 -16.81 43.89
C LYS A 6 40.78 -17.34 42.45
N GLY A 7 41.32 -16.53 41.52
CA GLY A 7 41.91 -16.87 40.21
C GLY A 7 41.55 -15.79 39.19
N ARG A 8 42.39 -14.87 38.68
CA ARG A 8 43.78 -14.83 38.17
C ARG A 8 44.05 -15.71 36.93
N VAL A 9 44.87 -15.15 36.03
CA VAL A 9 45.48 -15.63 34.77
C VAL A 9 44.74 -15.09 33.52
N ASP A 10 45.19 -13.99 32.89
CA ASP A 10 46.29 -13.84 31.89
C ASP A 10 45.96 -14.65 30.59
N VAL A 11 46.21 -14.28 29.32
CA VAL A 11 47.06 -13.30 28.63
C VAL A 11 46.78 -13.48 27.10
N VAL A 12 46.90 -12.43 26.26
CA VAL A 12 47.29 -12.49 24.81
C VAL A 12 46.19 -13.00 23.82
N THR A 13 45.90 -12.48 22.62
CA THR A 13 46.65 -11.78 21.55
C THR A 13 45.66 -11.09 20.56
N LEU A 14 46.09 -9.99 19.94
CA LEU A 14 46.07 -9.66 18.48
C LEU A 14 45.41 -10.70 17.54
N GLN A 15 44.72 -10.44 16.42
CA GLN A 15 44.52 -9.29 15.54
C GLN A 15 43.79 -9.77 14.26
N GLN A 16 43.05 -8.87 13.57
CA GLN A 16 42.59 -8.93 12.16
C GLN A 16 41.58 -10.05 11.81
N ASN A 17 40.54 -9.87 11.01
CA ASN A 17 40.28 -9.03 9.84
C ASN A 17 38.75 -9.13 9.58
N GLU A 18 38.11 -8.08 9.07
CA GLU A 18 37.22 -8.15 7.89
C GLU A 18 36.45 -6.83 7.71
N SER A 19 36.95 -6.08 6.74
CA SER A 19 36.20 -5.48 5.64
C SER A 19 34.95 -4.63 5.90
N ALA A 20 35.16 -3.37 5.54
CA ALA A 20 34.33 -2.59 4.62
C ALA A 20 33.05 -1.90 5.15
N ALA A 21 33.20 -0.58 5.20
CA ALA A 21 32.24 0.43 4.75
C ALA A 21 30.91 0.57 5.53
N SER A 22 30.78 1.68 6.25
CA SER A 22 29.94 2.80 5.80
C SER A 22 29.77 3.81 6.93
N LYS A 23 30.47 4.94 6.85
CA LYS A 23 30.01 6.19 7.46
C LYS A 23 30.43 7.34 6.55
N GLN A 24 29.44 7.93 5.90
CA GLN A 24 29.58 9.25 5.32
C GLN A 24 28.33 10.04 5.69
N ALA A 25 28.52 10.98 6.61
CA ALA A 25 27.60 12.09 6.85
C ALA A 25 28.25 13.33 6.24
N ALA A 26 27.65 13.91 5.20
CA ALA A 26 27.50 15.35 4.95
C ALA A 26 26.82 15.58 3.57
N SER A 27 25.87 16.52 3.57
CA SER A 27 25.00 17.12 2.51
C SER A 27 25.62 17.25 1.09
N PRO A 28 24.90 17.42 -0.06
CA PRO A 28 23.76 18.34 -0.33
C PRO A 28 22.79 17.85 -1.45
N GLY A 29 21.99 18.75 -2.05
CA GLY A 29 20.88 18.45 -2.96
C GLY A 29 21.21 17.77 -4.31
N GLY A 30 20.14 17.42 -5.05
CA GLY A 30 20.20 16.91 -6.41
C GLY A 30 19.49 15.57 -6.58
N ASP A 31 18.53 15.57 -7.50
CA ASP A 31 18.08 14.44 -8.31
C ASP A 31 17.75 13.12 -7.59
N SER A 32 16.46 12.85 -7.44
CA SER A 32 15.99 11.47 -7.37
C SER A 32 14.87 11.27 -8.37
N THR A 33 15.28 11.10 -9.63
CA THR A 33 14.90 9.96 -10.49
C THR A 33 13.39 9.77 -10.72
N PRO A 34 12.90 9.62 -11.95
CA PRO A 34 11.53 9.20 -12.17
C PRO A 34 11.34 7.85 -11.48
N ARG A 35 10.56 7.85 -10.39
CA ARG A 35 10.22 6.64 -9.66
C ARG A 35 9.64 5.68 -10.69
N PRO A 36 10.15 4.44 -10.82
CA PRO A 36 9.58 3.49 -11.76
C PRO A 36 8.12 3.32 -11.38
N VAL A 37 7.24 3.82 -12.25
CA VAL A 37 5.81 3.58 -12.19
C VAL A 37 5.64 2.07 -12.05
N ALA A 38 4.92 1.69 -11.00
CA ALA A 38 4.69 0.32 -10.54
C ALA A 38 4.52 -0.66 -11.72
N PRO A 39 4.99 -1.91 -11.57
CA PRO A 39 5.03 -2.88 -12.65
C PRO A 39 3.64 -3.03 -13.29
N GLU A 40 3.60 -3.07 -14.63
CA GLU A 40 2.47 -3.58 -15.41
C GLU A 40 2.14 -5.00 -14.94
N LYS A 41 1.37 -5.16 -13.85
CA LYS A 41 0.78 -6.45 -13.51
C LYS A 41 -0.44 -6.65 -14.40
N LYS A 42 -0.15 -7.11 -15.62
CA LYS A 42 -1.10 -7.77 -16.52
C LYS A 42 -1.65 -9.02 -15.84
N SER A 43 -2.76 -8.85 -15.16
CA SER A 43 -3.67 -9.90 -14.71
C SER A 43 -4.93 -9.16 -14.33
N THR A 44 -6.06 -9.40 -14.98
CA THR A 44 -7.34 -8.78 -14.66
C THR A 44 -7.64 -9.02 -13.18
N GLN A 45 -7.28 -8.07 -12.32
CA GLN A 45 -7.48 -8.20 -10.88
C GLN A 45 -8.97 -8.00 -10.60
N GLU A 46 -9.49 -8.62 -9.55
CA GLU A 46 -10.89 -8.39 -9.15
C GLU A 46 -11.14 -6.91 -8.80
N VAL A 47 -10.10 -6.21 -8.35
CA VAL A 47 -10.11 -4.76 -8.13
C VAL A 47 -10.36 -4.00 -9.42
N ASP A 48 -9.78 -4.42 -10.55
CA ASP A 48 -10.00 -3.78 -11.86
C ASP A 48 -11.46 -3.85 -12.26
N LYS A 49 -12.14 -4.98 -11.99
CA LYS A 49 -13.57 -5.13 -12.25
C LYS A 49 -14.42 -4.15 -11.44
N LEU A 50 -14.00 -3.86 -10.20
CA LEU A 50 -14.68 -2.86 -9.35
C LEU A 50 -14.46 -1.44 -9.88
N PHE A 51 -13.26 -1.12 -10.35
CA PHE A 51 -12.98 0.17 -10.99
C PHE A 51 -13.71 0.34 -12.31
N GLU A 52 -13.76 -0.71 -13.12
CA GLU A 52 -14.52 -0.73 -14.37
C GLU A 52 -16.01 -0.55 -14.10
N ALA A 53 -16.58 -1.24 -13.10
CA ALA A 53 -17.96 -1.03 -12.68
C ALA A 53 -18.22 0.41 -12.22
N LEU A 54 -17.27 1.02 -11.51
CA LEU A 54 -17.37 2.43 -11.12
C LEU A 54 -17.34 3.37 -12.33
N VAL A 55 -16.49 3.13 -13.33
CA VAL A 55 -16.46 3.93 -14.55
C VAL A 55 -17.77 3.76 -15.33
N LYS A 56 -18.28 2.52 -15.47
CA LYS A 56 -19.54 2.21 -16.16
C LYS A 56 -20.75 2.86 -15.51
N LEU A 57 -20.75 2.95 -14.19
CA LEU A 57 -21.80 3.64 -13.42
C LEU A 57 -21.54 5.14 -13.27
N ASP A 58 -20.50 5.66 -13.96
CA ASP A 58 -20.02 7.04 -13.87
C ASP A 58 -19.85 7.56 -12.43
N GLY A 59 -19.43 6.66 -11.53
CA GLY A 59 -19.15 6.98 -10.14
C GLY A 59 -17.90 7.84 -9.96
N SER A 60 -17.87 8.61 -8.88
CA SER A 60 -16.75 9.47 -8.48
C SER A 60 -15.87 8.84 -7.40
N ASP A 61 -16.46 8.13 -6.45
CA ASP A 61 -15.74 7.46 -5.35
C ASP A 61 -16.24 6.01 -5.17
N LEU A 62 -15.32 5.06 -4.97
CA LEU A 62 -15.58 3.69 -4.54
C LEU A 62 -15.16 3.55 -3.08
N HIS A 63 -16.05 3.05 -2.23
CA HIS A 63 -15.78 2.76 -0.83
C HIS A 63 -15.95 1.26 -0.60
N LEU A 64 -14.89 0.62 -0.12
CA LEU A 64 -14.88 -0.78 0.28
C LEU A 64 -14.68 -0.86 1.79
N LYS A 65 -15.58 -1.59 2.45
CA LYS A 65 -15.56 -1.81 3.89
C LYS A 65 -15.88 -3.27 4.19
N VAL A 66 -15.14 -3.87 5.12
CA VAL A 66 -15.41 -5.22 5.62
C VAL A 66 -16.82 -5.31 6.22
N GLY A 67 -17.53 -6.39 5.91
CA GLY A 67 -18.89 -6.68 6.38
C GLY A 67 -19.98 -5.93 5.60
N GLN A 68 -19.60 -5.19 4.56
CA GLN A 68 -20.50 -4.38 3.76
C GLN A 68 -20.26 -4.63 2.26
N PRO A 69 -21.26 -4.43 1.40
CA PRO A 69 -21.04 -4.45 -0.04
C PRO A 69 -20.17 -3.24 -0.45
N PRO A 70 -19.51 -3.29 -1.63
CA PRO A 70 -18.90 -2.12 -2.24
C PRO A 70 -19.91 -0.99 -2.41
N TYR A 71 -19.58 0.22 -2.02
CA TYR A 71 -20.41 1.41 -2.26
C TYR A 71 -19.76 2.31 -3.28
N ILE A 72 -20.56 2.85 -4.19
CA ILE A 72 -20.12 3.82 -5.18
C ILE A 72 -20.85 5.13 -4.93
N ARG A 73 -20.12 6.24 -4.91
CA ARG A 73 -20.73 7.56 -4.95
C ARG A 73 -20.98 7.96 -6.38
N PHE A 74 -22.24 8.19 -6.73
CA PHE A 74 -22.68 8.68 -8.03
C PHE A 74 -23.52 9.94 -7.85
N LYS A 75 -23.15 11.03 -8.54
CA LYS A 75 -23.86 12.34 -8.49
C LYS A 75 -24.22 12.82 -7.07
N GLY A 76 -23.35 12.55 -6.09
CA GLY A 76 -23.54 12.93 -4.69
C GLY A 76 -24.27 11.90 -3.81
N ALA A 77 -24.84 10.84 -4.37
CA ALA A 77 -25.50 9.76 -3.62
C ALA A 77 -24.58 8.53 -3.49
N LEU A 78 -24.59 7.87 -2.32
CA LEU A 78 -23.91 6.60 -2.09
C LEU A 78 -24.84 5.44 -2.45
N THR A 79 -24.49 4.69 -3.48
CA THR A 79 -25.24 3.55 -4.00
C THR A 79 -24.46 2.26 -3.75
N PRO A 80 -25.04 1.26 -3.05
CA PRO A 80 -24.41 -0.05 -2.91
C PRO A 80 -24.39 -0.78 -4.25
N LEU A 81 -23.28 -1.44 -4.55
CA LEU A 81 -23.18 -2.37 -5.66
C LEU A 81 -23.92 -3.67 -5.31
N LYS A 82 -24.58 -4.30 -6.30
CA LYS A 82 -25.19 -5.62 -6.16
C LYS A 82 -24.11 -6.72 -6.12
N ALA A 83 -23.24 -6.66 -5.13
CA ALA A 83 -22.19 -7.64 -4.88
C ALA A 83 -22.34 -8.21 -3.46
N ALA A 84 -21.75 -9.38 -3.25
CA ALA A 84 -21.70 -9.99 -1.92
C ALA A 84 -20.96 -9.07 -0.93
N PRO A 85 -21.30 -9.11 0.37
CA PRO A 85 -20.58 -8.37 1.39
C PRO A 85 -19.11 -8.82 1.42
N LEU A 86 -18.21 -7.84 1.52
CA LEU A 86 -16.77 -8.09 1.55
C LEU A 86 -16.35 -8.68 2.89
N THR A 87 -15.79 -9.89 2.88
CA THR A 87 -15.15 -10.48 4.06
C THR A 87 -13.75 -9.89 4.28
N LYS A 88 -13.19 -10.07 5.47
CA LYS A 88 -11.81 -9.65 5.78
C LYS A 88 -10.81 -10.26 4.81
N GLU A 89 -10.94 -11.56 4.58
CA GLU A 89 -10.10 -12.32 3.64
C GLU A 89 -10.20 -11.77 2.22
N LYS A 90 -11.42 -11.49 1.75
CA LYS A 90 -11.63 -10.92 0.41
C LYS A 90 -11.03 -9.53 0.29
N MET A 91 -11.15 -8.70 1.32
CA MET A 91 -10.50 -7.37 1.32
C MET A 91 -8.99 -7.47 1.25
N SER A 92 -8.37 -8.36 2.02
CA SER A 92 -6.92 -8.60 1.93
C SER A 92 -6.55 -9.07 0.52
N GLN A 93 -7.29 -10.00 -0.07
CA GLN A 93 -7.05 -10.48 -1.44
C GLN A 93 -7.18 -9.38 -2.51
N LEU A 94 -8.01 -8.37 -2.29
CA LEU A 94 -8.16 -7.22 -3.17
C LEU A 94 -7.04 -6.19 -2.96
N ILE A 95 -6.72 -5.86 -1.71
CA ILE A 95 -5.78 -4.79 -1.38
C ILE A 95 -4.33 -5.22 -1.59
N MET A 96 -3.94 -6.41 -1.10
CA MET A 96 -2.55 -6.89 -1.12
C MET A 96 -1.90 -6.88 -2.52
N PRO A 97 -2.57 -7.31 -3.62
CA PRO A 97 -1.95 -7.24 -4.94
C PRO A 97 -1.80 -5.81 -5.48
N THR A 98 -2.55 -4.86 -4.91
CA THR A 98 -2.51 -3.43 -5.29
C THR A 98 -1.35 -2.69 -4.60
N LEU A 99 -0.83 -3.23 -3.49
CA LEU A 99 0.25 -2.61 -2.72
C LEU A 99 1.63 -3.16 -3.10
N ASP A 100 2.62 -2.27 -3.09
CA ASP A 100 4.05 -2.64 -3.10
C ASP A 100 4.55 -2.97 -1.70
N LYS A 101 5.65 -3.73 -1.58
CA LYS A 101 6.26 -4.10 -0.28
C LYS A 101 6.51 -2.90 0.65
N ARG A 102 6.88 -1.76 0.08
CA ARG A 102 7.08 -0.51 0.85
C ARG A 102 5.75 0.04 1.38
N GLN A 103 4.69 -0.01 0.57
CA GLN A 103 3.37 0.46 0.95
C GLN A 103 2.71 -0.47 1.97
N GLU A 104 2.96 -1.78 1.86
CA GLU A 104 2.53 -2.78 2.85
C GLU A 104 3.17 -2.51 4.23
N ALA A 105 4.47 -2.20 4.27
CA ALA A 105 5.15 -1.83 5.50
C ALA A 105 4.56 -0.54 6.11
N ILE A 106 4.32 0.49 5.30
CA ILE A 106 3.68 1.74 5.75
C ILE A 106 2.27 1.47 6.28
N LEU A 107 1.48 0.65 5.58
CA LEU A 107 0.14 0.26 6.04
C LEU A 107 0.18 -0.47 7.39
N ALA A 108 1.19 -1.30 7.63
CA ALA A 108 1.34 -2.02 8.90
C ALA A 108 1.82 -1.12 10.04
N GLU A 109 2.65 -0.11 9.75
CA GLU A 109 3.23 0.81 10.74
C GLU A 109 2.32 2.02 11.04
N GLU A 110 1.86 2.71 10.00
CA GLU A 110 1.02 3.92 10.10
C GLU A 110 -0.48 3.60 10.11
N GLY A 111 -0.87 2.41 9.66
CA GLY A 111 -2.28 2.01 9.58
C GLY A 111 -3.02 2.55 8.35
N GLY A 112 -2.35 3.27 7.45
CA GLY A 112 -2.94 3.75 6.21
C GLY A 112 -1.89 4.09 5.16
N VAL A 113 -2.28 4.04 3.88
CA VAL A 113 -1.42 4.41 2.75
C VAL A 113 -2.24 4.97 1.61
N ASP A 114 -1.77 6.04 0.98
CA ASP A 114 -2.37 6.59 -0.24
C ASP A 114 -1.42 6.48 -1.44
N PHE A 115 -1.98 6.11 -2.59
CA PHE A 115 -1.24 5.99 -3.84
C PHE A 115 -2.14 6.23 -5.05
N ALA A 116 -1.51 6.50 -6.20
CA ALA A 116 -2.20 6.59 -7.47
C ALA A 116 -2.20 5.22 -8.16
N TYR A 117 -3.36 4.79 -8.62
CA TYR A 117 -3.55 3.56 -9.37
C TYR A 117 -4.09 3.89 -10.77
N MET A 118 -3.56 3.25 -11.80
CA MET A 118 -4.08 3.39 -13.16
C MET A 118 -4.80 2.10 -13.54
N ALA A 119 -6.12 2.18 -13.71
CA ALA A 119 -6.93 1.06 -14.16
C ALA A 119 -7.44 1.34 -15.58
N LYS A 120 -7.62 0.29 -16.38
CA LYS A 120 -8.24 0.41 -17.70
C LYS A 120 -9.70 0.02 -17.59
N ALA A 121 -10.60 0.89 -18.04
CA ALA A 121 -12.02 0.59 -18.15
C ALA A 121 -12.44 0.86 -19.60
N ASP A 122 -13.06 -0.13 -20.23
CA ASP A 122 -13.50 -0.07 -21.64
C ASP A 122 -12.39 0.42 -22.59
N GLY A 123 -11.16 -0.07 -22.39
CA GLY A 123 -9.99 0.28 -23.22
C GLY A 123 -9.36 1.65 -22.93
N THR A 124 -9.98 2.48 -22.08
CA THR A 124 -9.47 3.80 -21.72
C THR A 124 -8.72 3.75 -20.37
N PRO A 125 -7.52 4.33 -20.26
CA PRO A 125 -6.82 4.43 -18.98
C PRO A 125 -7.48 5.50 -18.10
N TYR A 126 -7.88 5.11 -16.89
CA TYR A 126 -8.39 5.99 -15.86
C TYR A 126 -7.43 6.01 -14.67
N ARG A 127 -7.22 7.21 -14.12
CA ARG A 127 -6.42 7.39 -12.91
C ARG A 127 -7.33 7.41 -11.70
N PHE A 128 -6.96 6.64 -10.70
CA PHE A 128 -7.63 6.57 -9.41
C PHE A 128 -6.66 6.99 -8.31
N ARG A 129 -7.14 7.75 -7.33
CA ARG A 129 -6.44 7.93 -6.06
C ARG A 129 -7.00 6.91 -5.09
N VAL A 130 -6.20 5.92 -4.75
CA VAL A 130 -6.58 4.85 -3.82
C VAL A 130 -5.98 5.17 -2.46
N ASN A 131 -6.80 5.12 -1.44
CA ASN A 131 -6.41 5.20 -0.05
C ASN A 131 -6.84 3.90 0.62
N VAL A 132 -5.88 3.22 1.23
CA VAL A 132 -6.10 2.01 2.01
C VAL A 132 -5.91 2.37 3.47
N LEU A 133 -6.82 1.94 4.32
CA LEU A 133 -6.81 2.24 5.75
C LEU A 133 -7.11 0.98 6.55
N THR A 134 -6.53 0.89 7.74
CA THR A 134 -6.88 -0.13 8.74
C THR A 134 -7.76 0.53 9.81
N GLN A 135 -8.96 -0.01 10.02
CA GLN A 135 -9.89 0.47 11.03
C GLN A 135 -10.27 -0.70 11.93
N GLN A 136 -9.93 -0.61 13.22
CA GLN A 136 -10.21 -1.66 14.23
C GLN A 136 -9.72 -3.05 13.78
N GLY A 137 -8.52 -3.13 13.20
CA GLY A 137 -7.95 -4.39 12.69
C GLY A 137 -8.63 -4.93 11.43
N CYS A 138 -9.42 -4.12 10.72
CA CYS A 138 -10.04 -4.47 9.45
C CYS A 138 -9.51 -3.55 8.34
N LEU A 139 -9.22 -4.12 7.17
CA LEU A 139 -8.82 -3.34 6.00
C LEU A 139 -10.02 -2.64 5.36
N GLY A 140 -9.84 -1.38 4.99
CA GLY A 140 -10.76 -0.56 4.23
C GLY A 140 -10.03 0.06 3.04
N MET A 141 -10.78 0.35 1.98
CA MET A 141 -10.22 1.02 0.81
C MET A 141 -11.21 2.06 0.30
N VAL A 142 -10.70 3.23 -0.05
CA VAL A 142 -11.44 4.29 -0.72
C VAL A 142 -10.68 4.67 -1.97
N ALA A 143 -11.33 4.61 -3.12
CA ALA A 143 -10.74 4.97 -4.39
C ALA A 143 -11.55 6.07 -5.07
N ARG A 144 -10.91 7.17 -5.44
CA ARG A 144 -11.54 8.28 -6.15
C ARG A 144 -11.11 8.28 -7.62
N LYS A 145 -12.08 8.34 -8.54
CA LYS A 145 -11.82 8.58 -9.97
C LYS A 145 -11.31 10.01 -10.15
N ILE A 146 -10.13 10.15 -10.75
CA ILE A 146 -9.62 11.44 -11.18
C ILE A 146 -10.02 11.61 -12.64
N ASN A 147 -10.85 12.62 -12.93
CA ASN A 147 -11.23 12.92 -14.30
C ASN A 147 -10.07 13.59 -15.04
N ASN A 148 -9.87 13.23 -16.31
CA ASN A 148 -8.76 13.76 -17.11
C ASN A 148 -9.12 15.05 -17.87
N SER A 149 -10.39 15.47 -17.85
CA SER A 149 -10.85 16.73 -18.42
C SER A 149 -10.99 17.78 -17.32
N ILE A 150 -10.21 18.85 -17.43
CA ILE A 150 -10.41 20.10 -16.69
C ILE A 150 -11.44 20.89 -17.50
N PRO A 151 -12.64 21.19 -16.96
CA PRO A 151 -13.56 22.11 -17.62
C PRO A 151 -13.00 23.54 -17.55
N ASP A 152 -13.09 24.26 -18.67
CA ASP A 152 -12.63 25.66 -18.83
C ASP A 152 -13.33 26.66 -17.89
#